data_AF-A0A3Z1E7E2-F1
#
_entry.id   AF-A0A3Z1E7E2-F1
#
_cell.length_a   1.000
_cell.length_b   1.000
_cell.length_c   1.000
_cell.angle_alpha   90.00
_cell.angle_beta   90.00
_cell.angle_gamma   90.00
#
_symmetry.space_group_name_H-M   'P 1'
#
loop_
_entity.id
_entity.type
_entity.pdbx_description
1 polymer ?
#
loop_
_entity_poly.entity_id
_entity_poly.type
_entity_poly.pdbx_seq_one_letter_code
_entity_poly.pdbx_strand_id
1 'polypeptide(L)'
;MANWLNQLQSLLGQKGASASPSGEQGLNKLLVPGALGGLAGLLVANKSSRKLLTKYGTGALLVGGGAVAGSVLWNKYKDKVRAAHQGEPQFGSQSTPLDVRTERLILALVFAAKSDGHIDAKERAAIEHQLRESGVEEQGRVFIEKAIEQPLDPQRLAQGVRNEEEALELYFLSCAAIDIDHFMERSYLNALGDALKIPQEVRDGIEQDLQQQKQALPG
;
A
#
# COMPACT_ATOMS: atom_id res chain seq x y z
N MET A 1 13.06 -14.62 -14.08
CA MET A 1 12.19 -13.80 -13.21
C MET A 1 13.09 -13.02 -12.28
N ALA A 2 12.75 -11.76 -12.02
CA ALA A 2 13.55 -10.87 -11.19
C ALA A 2 13.53 -11.35 -9.72
N ASN A 3 14.69 -11.76 -9.19
CA ASN A 3 14.79 -12.32 -7.84
C ASN A 3 14.48 -11.27 -6.74
N TRP A 4 14.78 -10.00 -7.02
CA TRP A 4 14.42 -8.84 -6.19
C TRP A 4 12.90 -8.63 -6.04
N LEU A 5 12.14 -9.04 -7.06
CA LEU A 5 10.69 -8.91 -7.10
C LEU A 5 10.03 -9.95 -6.18
N ASN A 6 10.55 -11.18 -6.16
CA ASN A 6 10.19 -12.20 -5.18
C ASN A 6 10.55 -11.78 -3.75
N GLN A 7 11.69 -11.09 -3.56
CA GLN A 7 12.05 -10.52 -2.26
C GLN A 7 11.01 -9.49 -1.83
N LEU A 8 10.70 -8.49 -2.67
CA LEU A 8 9.68 -7.49 -2.36
C LEU A 8 8.28 -8.09 -2.21
N GLN A 9 7.96 -9.15 -2.94
CA GLN A 9 6.72 -9.88 -2.76
C GLN A 9 6.71 -10.64 -1.42
N SER A 10 7.84 -11.22 -0.99
CA SER A 10 7.95 -11.81 0.35
C SER A 10 7.82 -10.73 1.43
N LEU A 11 8.35 -9.55 1.15
CA LEU A 11 8.13 -8.31 1.87
C LEU A 11 6.82 -7.64 1.46
N LEU A 12 5.81 -8.33 0.95
CA LEU A 12 4.48 -7.74 0.73
C LEU A 12 3.39 -8.72 1.15
N GLY A 13 3.66 -10.01 0.96
CA GLY A 13 2.75 -11.11 1.22
C GLY A 13 3.42 -12.27 1.94
N GLN A 14 4.11 -12.05 3.06
CA GLN A 14 4.57 -13.17 3.90
C GLN A 14 3.37 -13.97 4.45
N LYS A 15 2.95 -14.95 3.66
CA LYS A 15 2.20 -16.14 4.03
C LYS A 15 3.18 -17.06 4.76
N GLY A 16 2.92 -17.32 6.04
CA GLY A 16 3.96 -17.69 7.01
C GLY A 16 4.43 -19.14 7.06
N ALA A 17 5.42 -19.35 7.93
CA ALA A 17 5.65 -20.59 8.67
C ALA A 17 6.46 -20.30 9.94
N SER A 18 5.96 -20.80 11.08
CA SER A 18 6.63 -20.96 12.39
C SER A 18 6.53 -19.80 13.39
N ALA A 19 5.55 -19.86 14.30
CA ALA A 19 5.80 -19.84 15.75
C ALA A 19 4.51 -20.11 16.52
N SER A 20 4.49 -21.23 17.25
CA SER A 20 3.49 -21.60 18.25
C SER A 20 3.37 -20.54 19.36
N PRO A 21 2.23 -20.48 20.08
CA PRO A 21 2.06 -19.56 21.20
C PRO A 21 2.66 -20.19 22.47
N SER A 22 3.75 -19.65 22.97
CA SER A 22 4.19 -19.90 24.36
C SER A 22 5.10 -18.78 24.85
N GLY A 23 4.62 -18.07 25.87
CA GLY A 23 5.37 -17.74 27.09
C GLY A 23 6.67 -16.93 26.97
N GLU A 24 6.54 -15.65 27.31
CA GLU A 24 7.39 -14.92 28.27
C GLU A 24 8.88 -14.64 27.97
N GLN A 25 9.24 -13.39 28.29
CA GLN A 25 10.58 -12.80 28.54
C GLN A 25 11.43 -12.39 27.33
N GLY A 26 11.51 -11.06 27.11
CA GLY A 26 12.56 -10.46 26.27
C GLY A 26 12.27 -9.06 25.73
N LEU A 27 11.98 -8.10 26.60
CA LEU A 27 11.58 -6.70 26.30
C LEU A 27 12.60 -5.81 25.54
N ASN A 28 13.65 -6.35 24.90
CA ASN A 28 14.67 -5.52 24.21
C ASN A 28 15.35 -6.16 22.99
N LYS A 29 14.76 -7.20 22.37
CA LYS A 29 15.33 -7.80 21.15
C LYS A 29 14.31 -8.09 20.03
N LEU A 30 13.17 -7.41 20.06
CA LEU A 30 12.09 -7.53 19.07
C LEU A 30 11.73 -6.17 18.43
N LEU A 31 12.72 -5.29 18.33
CA LEU A 31 12.68 -4.07 17.51
C LEU A 31 13.29 -4.34 16.12
N VAL A 32 13.13 -5.57 15.61
CA VAL A 32 13.23 -5.82 14.17
C VAL A 32 11.79 -5.70 13.65
N PRO A 33 11.34 -4.49 13.26
CA PRO A 33 10.16 -4.39 12.44
C PRO A 33 10.43 -5.24 11.19
N GLY A 34 9.61 -6.27 10.98
CA GLY A 34 9.64 -7.04 9.75
C GLY A 34 9.65 -6.07 8.57
N ALA A 35 10.47 -6.37 7.58
CA ALA A 35 10.93 -5.50 6.50
C ALA A 35 9.83 -4.74 5.69
N LEU A 36 8.57 -5.06 5.94
CA LEU A 36 7.38 -4.36 5.49
C LEU A 36 6.99 -3.12 6.29
N GLY A 37 7.03 -3.22 7.62
CA GLY A 37 6.74 -2.10 8.52
C GLY A 37 7.82 -1.03 8.47
N GLY A 38 9.03 -1.40 8.03
CA GLY A 38 10.13 -0.48 7.83
C GLY A 38 9.89 0.50 6.68
N LEU A 39 9.64 0.02 5.46
CA LEU A 39 9.53 0.93 4.30
C LEU A 39 8.24 1.72 4.29
N ALA A 40 7.10 1.06 4.50
CA ALA A 40 5.83 1.76 4.65
C ALA A 40 5.83 2.65 5.89
N GLY A 41 6.57 2.29 6.95
CA GLY A 41 6.69 3.16 8.11
C GLY A 41 7.62 4.35 7.91
N LEU A 42 8.66 4.23 7.10
CA LEU A 42 9.61 5.32 6.79
C LEU A 42 9.07 6.27 5.72
N LEU A 43 8.33 5.76 4.74
CA LEU A 43 7.65 6.55 3.72
C LEU A 43 6.48 7.35 4.28
N VAL A 44 5.99 6.98 5.45
CA VAL A 44 4.82 7.60 6.05
C VAL A 44 5.27 8.57 7.12
N ALA A 45 5.10 9.85 6.79
CA ALA A 45 5.47 10.98 7.64
C ALA A 45 4.67 10.98 8.97
N ASN A 46 3.42 10.52 8.94
CA ASN A 46 2.52 10.58 10.10
C ASN A 46 2.56 9.31 10.99
N LYS A 47 2.64 9.51 12.31
CA LYS A 47 2.69 8.43 13.32
C LYS A 47 1.45 7.52 13.31
N SER A 48 0.26 8.06 13.07
CA SER A 48 -0.99 7.30 13.07
C SER A 48 -1.08 6.37 11.86
N SER A 49 -0.78 6.90 10.67
CA SER A 49 -0.68 6.14 9.43
C SER A 49 0.44 5.08 9.51
N ARG A 50 1.59 5.41 10.09
CA ARG A 50 2.70 4.46 10.35
C ARG A 50 2.27 3.33 11.27
N LYS A 51 1.57 3.63 12.37
CA LYS A 51 1.09 2.63 13.33
C LYS A 51 0.01 1.72 12.70
N LEU A 52 -0.86 2.27 11.87
CA LEU A 52 -1.82 1.51 11.07
C LEU A 52 -1.08 0.58 10.11
N LEU A 53 -0.22 1.11 9.24
CA LEU A 53 0.55 0.29 8.28
C LEU A 53 1.49 -0.72 8.95
N THR A 54 1.98 -0.46 10.16
CA THR A 54 2.76 -1.46 10.90
C THR A 54 1.86 -2.55 11.44
N LYS A 55 0.68 -2.24 11.99
CA LYS A 55 -0.27 -3.26 12.48
C LYS A 55 -0.91 -4.08 11.36
N TYR A 56 -1.16 -3.47 10.21
CA TYR A 56 -1.81 -4.11 9.06
C TYR A 56 -0.80 -4.64 8.01
N GLY A 57 0.43 -4.15 8.02
CA GLY A 57 1.54 -4.61 7.16
C GLY A 57 2.40 -5.72 7.76
N THR A 58 2.33 -5.97 9.08
CA THR A 58 3.06 -7.08 9.73
C THR A 58 2.22 -8.37 9.83
N GLY A 59 0.93 -8.33 9.49
CA GLY A 59 0.08 -9.51 9.61
C GLY A 59 -1.24 -9.36 8.88
N ALA A 60 -1.43 -10.23 7.90
CA ALA A 60 -2.71 -10.75 7.42
C ALA A 60 -3.62 -9.90 6.51
N LEU A 61 -3.27 -8.66 6.09
CA LEU A 61 -4.31 -7.80 5.51
C LEU A 61 -4.10 -7.10 4.17
N LEU A 62 -2.96 -7.29 3.50
CA LEU A 62 -2.69 -6.55 2.26
C LEU A 62 -2.49 -7.42 1.01
N VAL A 63 -2.68 -8.73 1.10
CA VAL A 63 -2.52 -9.62 -0.07
C VAL A 63 -3.75 -10.51 -0.21
N GLY A 64 -4.73 -10.01 -0.98
CA GLY A 64 -5.77 -10.87 -1.56
C GLY A 64 -7.13 -10.89 -0.86
N GLY A 65 -7.65 -9.74 -0.45
CA GLY A 65 -9.10 -9.55 -0.30
C GLY A 65 -9.80 -10.24 0.89
N GLY A 66 -9.19 -10.30 2.08
CA GLY A 66 -9.87 -10.89 3.24
C GLY A 66 -9.42 -10.35 4.58
N ALA A 67 -10.35 -9.70 5.28
CA ALA A 67 -10.40 -9.51 6.75
C ALA A 67 -9.97 -8.14 7.33
N VAL A 68 -10.22 -7.00 6.69
CA VAL A 68 -10.37 -5.74 7.45
C VAL A 68 -11.87 -5.51 7.50
N ALA A 69 -12.45 -5.60 8.69
CA ALA A 69 -13.82 -5.22 9.03
C ALA A 69 -14.85 -5.20 7.86
N GLY A 70 -15.38 -6.37 7.47
CA GLY A 70 -16.56 -6.45 6.60
C GLY A 70 -16.29 -6.96 5.18
N SER A 71 -16.09 -8.27 5.03
CA SER A 71 -16.09 -8.95 3.73
C SER A 71 -17.27 -8.56 2.81
N VAL A 72 -18.41 -8.19 3.42
CA VAL A 72 -19.60 -7.67 2.71
C VAL A 72 -19.35 -6.28 2.09
N LEU A 73 -18.68 -5.37 2.80
CA LEU A 73 -18.36 -4.03 2.29
C LEU A 73 -17.32 -4.11 1.17
N TRP A 74 -16.29 -4.93 1.34
CA TRP A 74 -15.29 -5.15 0.30
C TRP A 74 -15.91 -5.72 -0.98
N ASN A 75 -16.76 -6.74 -0.87
CA ASN A 75 -17.49 -7.26 -2.03
C ASN A 75 -18.41 -6.20 -2.65
N LYS A 76 -19.12 -5.40 -1.85
CA LYS A 76 -19.92 -4.29 -2.37
C LYS A 76 -19.08 -3.25 -3.11
N TYR A 77 -17.88 -2.94 -2.63
CA TYR A 77 -16.96 -2.03 -3.30
C TYR A 77 -16.46 -2.63 -4.62
N LYS A 78 -16.10 -3.92 -4.62
CA LYS A 78 -15.75 -4.65 -5.85
C LYS A 78 -16.88 -4.60 -6.88
N ASP A 79 -18.12 -4.87 -6.45
CA ASP A 79 -19.30 -4.82 -7.32
C ASP A 79 -19.53 -3.42 -7.89
N LYS A 80 -19.36 -2.37 -7.07
CA LYS A 80 -19.50 -0.96 -7.51
C LYS A 80 -18.41 -0.53 -8.48
N VAL A 81 -17.15 -0.92 -8.23
CA VAL A 81 -16.04 -0.66 -9.18
C VAL A 81 -16.29 -1.41 -10.48
N ARG A 82 -16.64 -2.70 -10.41
CA ARG A 82 -17.01 -3.48 -11.60
C ARG A 82 -18.19 -2.85 -12.34
N ALA A 83 -19.18 -2.31 -11.63
CA ALA A 83 -20.30 -1.60 -12.23
C ALA A 83 -19.86 -0.30 -12.94
N ALA A 84 -18.93 0.45 -12.34
CA ALA A 84 -18.33 1.65 -12.96
C ALA A 84 -17.52 1.32 -14.23
N HIS A 85 -16.99 0.10 -14.32
CA HIS A 85 -16.25 -0.41 -15.49
C HIS A 85 -17.11 -1.25 -16.45
N GLN A 86 -18.45 -1.20 -16.39
CA GLN A 86 -19.34 -1.96 -17.29
C GLN A 86 -19.08 -1.74 -18.80
N GLY A 87 -18.49 -0.61 -19.18
CA GLY A 87 -18.08 -0.31 -20.55
C GLY A 87 -16.78 -0.99 -21.00
N GLU A 88 -16.07 -1.69 -20.11
CA GLU A 88 -14.78 -2.33 -20.36
C GLU A 88 -14.90 -3.86 -20.25
N PRO A 89 -15.16 -4.58 -21.36
CA PRO A 89 -15.45 -6.02 -21.34
C PRO A 89 -14.27 -6.90 -20.86
N GLN A 90 -13.07 -6.35 -20.79
CA GLN A 90 -11.88 -7.05 -20.26
C GLN A 90 -11.63 -6.80 -18.76
N PHE A 91 -12.37 -5.86 -18.15
CA PHE A 91 -12.19 -5.52 -16.74
C PHE A 91 -12.74 -6.62 -15.83
N GLY A 92 -11.97 -7.03 -14.83
CA GLY A 92 -12.27 -8.13 -13.92
C GLY A 92 -12.09 -9.54 -14.52
N SER A 93 -11.74 -9.66 -15.81
CA SER A 93 -11.58 -10.95 -16.50
C SER A 93 -10.15 -11.50 -16.45
N GLN A 94 -9.15 -10.65 -16.22
CA GLN A 94 -7.76 -11.06 -16.10
C GLN A 94 -7.17 -10.58 -14.78
N SER A 95 -6.45 -11.49 -14.10
CA SER A 95 -5.64 -11.15 -12.95
C SER A 95 -4.30 -10.62 -13.41
N THR A 96 -3.87 -9.50 -12.83
CA THR A 96 -2.55 -8.93 -13.08
C THR A 96 -1.48 -9.89 -12.55
N PRO A 97 -0.40 -10.17 -13.33
CA PRO A 97 0.72 -10.95 -12.84
C PRO A 97 1.24 -10.39 -11.52
N LEU A 98 1.59 -11.27 -10.58
CA LEU A 98 1.99 -10.86 -9.22
C LEU A 98 3.16 -9.88 -9.23
N ASP A 99 4.14 -10.07 -10.12
CA ASP A 99 5.28 -9.15 -10.27
C ASP A 99 4.82 -7.72 -10.59
N VAL A 100 3.98 -7.55 -11.61
CA VAL A 100 3.49 -6.25 -12.06
C VAL A 100 2.63 -5.57 -10.99
N ARG A 101 1.82 -6.37 -10.27
CA ARG A 101 1.00 -5.88 -9.16
C ARG A 101 1.88 -5.37 -8.02
N THR A 102 2.91 -6.12 -7.64
CA THR A 102 3.86 -5.71 -6.59
C THR A 102 4.60 -4.43 -6.97
N GLU A 103 5.09 -4.31 -8.20
CA GLU A 103 5.72 -3.08 -8.70
C GLU A 103 4.77 -1.87 -8.59
N ARG A 104 3.51 -2.03 -8.98
CA ARG A 104 2.50 -0.95 -8.87
C ARG A 104 2.16 -0.60 -7.44
N LEU A 105 2.03 -1.56 -6.54
CA LEU A 105 1.75 -1.28 -5.13
C LEU A 105 2.89 -0.48 -4.50
N ILE A 106 4.14 -0.77 -4.86
CA ILE A 106 5.30 0.01 -4.42
C ILE A 106 5.28 1.41 -5.01
N LEU A 107 4.99 1.54 -6.31
CA LEU A 107 4.83 2.85 -6.95
C LEU A 107 3.72 3.67 -6.29
N ALA A 108 2.59 3.06 -5.97
CA ALA A 108 1.48 3.68 -5.25
C ALA A 108 1.92 4.22 -3.90
N LEU A 109 2.68 3.41 -3.13
CA LEU A 109 3.18 3.80 -1.83
C LEU A 109 4.16 4.98 -1.91
N VAL A 110 5.07 4.96 -2.89
CA VAL A 110 6.03 6.05 -3.13
C VAL A 110 5.30 7.34 -3.56
N PHE A 111 4.33 7.22 -4.46
CA PHE A 111 3.54 8.37 -4.92
C PHE A 111 2.67 8.94 -3.80
N ALA A 112 2.09 8.07 -2.97
CA ALA A 112 1.33 8.47 -1.81
C ALA A 112 2.19 9.24 -0.80
N ALA A 113 3.38 8.72 -0.47
CA ALA A 113 4.35 9.40 0.37
C ALA A 113 4.81 10.75 -0.19
N LYS A 114 4.95 10.85 -1.52
CA LYS A 114 5.35 12.08 -2.21
C LYS A 114 4.24 13.13 -2.28
N SER A 115 2.98 12.74 -2.13
CA SER A 115 1.82 13.64 -2.34
C SER A 115 1.74 14.81 -1.35
N ASP A 116 2.38 14.71 -0.18
CA ASP A 116 2.51 15.81 0.80
C ASP A 116 3.55 16.87 0.38
N GLY A 117 4.37 16.57 -0.62
CA GLY A 117 5.12 17.58 -1.37
C GLY A 117 6.61 17.32 -1.48
N HIS A 118 7.27 16.64 -0.53
CA HIS A 118 8.69 16.32 -0.64
C HIS A 118 9.05 15.06 0.14
N ILE A 119 9.72 14.12 -0.54
CA ILE A 119 10.58 13.13 0.13
C ILE A 119 11.96 13.79 0.23
N ASP A 120 12.40 14.11 1.43
CA ASP A 120 13.70 14.77 1.63
C ASP A 120 14.87 13.77 1.51
N ALA A 121 16.09 14.29 1.46
CA ALA A 121 17.28 13.45 1.33
C ALA A 121 17.45 12.48 2.53
N LYS A 122 16.92 12.83 3.70
CA LYS A 122 16.98 11.98 4.90
C LYS A 122 15.98 10.84 4.81
N GLU A 123 14.75 11.11 4.40
CA GLU A 123 13.73 10.09 4.14
C GLU A 123 14.21 9.13 3.05
N ARG A 124 14.76 9.66 1.94
CA ARG A 124 15.35 8.84 0.87
C ARG A 124 16.47 7.93 1.40
N ALA A 125 17.39 8.46 2.20
CA ALA A 125 18.46 7.67 2.80
C ALA A 125 17.94 6.61 3.78
N ALA A 126 16.90 6.93 4.56
CA ALA A 126 16.28 5.98 5.47
C ALA A 126 15.59 4.83 4.72
N ILE A 127 14.85 5.13 3.65
CA ILE A 127 14.22 4.13 2.77
C ILE A 127 15.29 3.22 2.14
N GLU A 128 16.39 3.80 1.63
CA GLU A 128 17.50 3.06 1.05
C GLU A 128 18.20 2.15 2.08
N HIS A 129 18.40 2.64 3.31
CA HIS A 129 18.95 1.86 4.41
C HIS A 129 18.06 0.66 4.74
N GLN A 130 16.76 0.91 4.91
CA GLN A 130 15.80 -0.14 5.24
C GLN A 130 15.68 -1.18 4.13
N LEU A 131 15.74 -0.78 2.86
CA LEU A 131 15.78 -1.72 1.73
C LEU A 131 16.99 -2.65 1.81
N ARG A 132 18.16 -2.11 2.15
CA ARG A 132 19.39 -2.90 2.35
C ARG A 132 19.26 -3.87 3.53
N GLU A 133 18.77 -3.40 4.67
CA GLU A 133 18.56 -4.24 5.86
C GLU A 133 17.53 -5.35 5.61
N SER A 134 16.56 -5.08 4.75
CA SER A 134 15.53 -6.03 4.35
C SER A 134 16.01 -7.06 3.32
N GLY A 135 17.27 -6.99 2.88
CA GLY A 135 17.86 -7.90 1.91
C GLY A 135 17.42 -7.65 0.48
N VAL A 136 16.85 -6.48 0.16
CA VAL A 136 16.43 -6.15 -1.21
C VAL A 136 17.66 -5.92 -2.09
N GLU A 137 17.71 -6.67 -3.19
CA GLU A 137 18.76 -6.54 -4.20
C GLU A 137 18.84 -5.12 -4.80
N GLU A 138 20.00 -4.77 -5.37
CA GLU A 138 20.29 -3.45 -5.93
C GLU A 138 19.24 -3.00 -6.96
N GLN A 139 18.73 -3.93 -7.76
CA GLN A 139 17.72 -3.65 -8.78
C GLN A 139 16.41 -3.09 -8.19
N GLY A 140 15.95 -3.63 -7.06
CA GLY A 140 14.76 -3.13 -6.37
C GLY A 140 14.98 -1.76 -5.73
N ARG A 141 16.21 -1.51 -5.24
CA ARG A 141 16.61 -0.20 -4.70
C ARG A 141 16.60 0.88 -5.78
N VAL A 142 17.23 0.60 -6.93
CA VAL A 142 17.22 1.49 -8.10
C VAL A 142 15.80 1.73 -8.63
N PHE A 143 14.92 0.72 -8.57
CA PHE A 143 13.52 0.89 -8.96
C PHE A 143 12.79 1.90 -8.07
N ILE A 144 12.93 1.78 -6.75
CA ILE A 144 12.31 2.69 -5.79
C ILE A 144 12.91 4.10 -5.89
N GLU A 145 14.22 4.19 -6.06
CA GLU A 145 14.90 5.47 -6.29
C GLU A 145 14.35 6.19 -7.53
N LYS A 146 14.25 5.47 -8.66
CA LYS A 146 13.60 5.99 -9.87
C LYS A 146 12.14 6.37 -9.63
N ALA A 147 11.41 5.63 -8.80
CA ALA A 147 10.02 5.96 -8.46
C ALA A 147 9.93 7.28 -7.68
N ILE A 148 10.85 7.53 -6.75
CA ILE A 148 10.92 8.77 -5.96
C ILE A 148 11.22 9.98 -6.87
N GLU A 149 12.14 9.83 -7.82
CA GLU A 149 12.52 10.87 -8.78
C GLU A 149 11.41 11.20 -9.80
N GLN A 150 10.50 10.26 -10.05
CA GLN A 150 9.43 10.43 -11.03
C GLN A 150 8.37 11.46 -10.61
N PRO A 151 7.80 12.23 -11.54
CA PRO A 151 6.69 13.14 -11.23
C PRO A 151 5.47 12.38 -10.73
N LEU A 152 4.69 13.01 -9.84
CA LEU A 152 3.47 12.43 -9.28
C LEU A 152 2.40 12.34 -10.39
N ASP A 153 2.14 11.12 -10.86
CA ASP A 153 1.19 10.87 -11.95
C ASP A 153 0.21 9.72 -11.59
N PRO A 154 -0.96 10.05 -11.02
CA PRO A 154 -1.98 9.06 -10.66
C PRO A 154 -2.55 8.29 -11.87
N GLN A 155 -2.55 8.91 -13.07
CA GLN A 155 -3.03 8.25 -14.30
C GLN A 155 -2.11 7.10 -14.70
N ARG A 156 -0.80 7.29 -14.52
CA ARG A 156 0.19 6.25 -14.79
C ARG A 156 0.03 5.05 -13.86
N LEU A 157 -0.36 5.27 -12.61
CA LEU A 157 -0.60 4.19 -11.66
C LEU A 157 -1.84 3.36 -12.04
N ALA A 158 -2.88 4.03 -12.55
CA ALA A 158 -4.08 3.35 -13.08
C ALA A 158 -3.83 2.65 -14.43
N GLN A 159 -2.72 2.94 -15.10
CA GLN A 159 -2.44 2.40 -16.43
C GLN A 159 -2.23 0.88 -16.40
N GLY A 160 -3.15 0.17 -17.06
CA GLY A 160 -3.12 -1.29 -17.15
C GLY A 160 -3.63 -2.00 -15.90
N VAL A 161 -4.29 -1.28 -14.99
CA VAL A 161 -5.15 -1.88 -13.96
C VAL A 161 -6.41 -2.35 -14.66
N ARG A 162 -6.65 -3.67 -14.61
CA ARG A 162 -7.76 -4.32 -15.32
C ARG A 162 -8.68 -5.11 -14.39
N ASN A 163 -8.56 -4.93 -13.08
CA ASN A 163 -9.29 -5.69 -12.11
C ASN A 163 -9.77 -4.78 -10.98
N GLU A 164 -11.01 -4.98 -10.51
CA GLU A 164 -11.54 -4.24 -9.38
C GLU A 164 -10.72 -4.41 -8.10
N GLU A 165 -10.11 -5.59 -7.89
CA GLU A 165 -9.32 -5.87 -6.70
C GLU A 165 -8.04 -5.04 -6.66
N GLU A 166 -7.33 -4.97 -7.78
CA GLU A 166 -6.11 -4.17 -7.90
C GLU A 166 -6.41 -2.67 -7.78
N ALA A 167 -7.50 -2.20 -8.40
CA ALA A 167 -7.92 -0.80 -8.28
C ALA A 167 -8.22 -0.43 -6.82
N LEU A 168 -8.99 -1.26 -6.11
CA LEU A 168 -9.31 -1.03 -4.70
C LEU A 168 -8.07 -1.09 -3.80
N GLU A 169 -7.17 -2.05 -4.03
CA GLU A 169 -5.92 -2.16 -3.27
C GLU A 169 -5.02 -0.95 -3.45
N LEU A 170 -4.85 -0.46 -4.68
CA LEU A 170 -4.04 0.73 -4.95
C LEU A 170 -4.60 1.96 -4.25
N TYR A 171 -5.92 2.14 -4.28
CA TYR A 171 -6.58 3.25 -3.60
C TYR A 171 -6.47 3.13 -2.08
N PHE A 172 -6.77 1.95 -1.54
CA PHE A 172 -6.69 1.66 -0.10
C PHE A 172 -5.28 1.86 0.43
N LEU A 173 -4.27 1.31 -0.25
CA LEU A 173 -2.87 1.45 0.15
C LEU A 173 -2.43 2.92 0.15
N SER A 174 -2.84 3.68 -0.87
CA SER A 174 -2.55 5.12 -0.94
C SER A 174 -3.19 5.88 0.21
N CYS A 175 -4.46 5.60 0.52
CA CYS A 175 -5.18 6.22 1.63
C CYS A 175 -4.62 5.83 3.01
N ALA A 176 -4.08 4.62 3.14
CA ALA A 176 -3.44 4.16 4.38
C ALA A 176 -2.06 4.80 4.60
N ALA A 177 -1.33 5.10 3.53
CA ALA A 177 -0.02 5.74 3.56
C ALA A 177 -0.11 7.25 3.84
N ILE A 178 -1.05 7.92 3.20
CA ILE A 178 -1.31 9.35 3.37
C ILE A 178 -2.04 9.61 4.68
N ASP A 179 -1.83 10.77 5.30
CA ASP A 179 -2.82 11.32 6.23
C ASP A 179 -3.60 12.40 5.51
N ILE A 180 -4.93 12.38 5.50
CA ILE A 180 -5.72 13.32 4.66
C ILE A 180 -5.89 14.65 5.41
N ASP A 181 -4.77 15.24 5.81
CA ASP A 181 -4.73 16.52 6.52
C ASP A 181 -4.35 17.66 5.55
N HIS A 182 -3.64 17.37 4.45
CA HIS A 182 -3.25 18.36 3.45
C HIS A 182 -4.09 18.34 2.16
N PHE A 183 -4.30 19.52 1.57
CA PHE A 183 -5.07 19.68 0.32
C PHE A 183 -4.42 18.94 -0.86
N MET A 184 -3.09 18.90 -0.89
CA MET A 184 -2.32 18.23 -1.96
C MET A 184 -2.57 16.71 -1.95
N GLU A 185 -2.58 16.11 -0.76
CA GLU A 185 -2.87 14.70 -0.54
C GLU A 185 -4.30 14.34 -0.96
N ARG A 186 -5.28 15.18 -0.61
CA ARG A 186 -6.67 15.02 -1.06
C ARG A 186 -6.80 15.10 -2.57
N SER A 187 -6.12 16.07 -3.20
CA SER A 187 -6.12 16.21 -4.66
C SER A 187 -5.50 14.99 -5.34
N TYR A 188 -4.43 14.43 -4.78
CA TYR A 188 -3.81 13.21 -5.27
C TYR A 188 -4.77 12.01 -5.18
N LEU A 189 -5.40 11.79 -4.01
CA LEU A 189 -6.35 10.68 -3.84
C LEU A 189 -7.56 10.82 -4.77
N ASN A 190 -8.10 12.04 -4.93
CA ASN A 190 -9.19 12.28 -5.88
C ASN A 190 -8.77 11.93 -7.31
N ALA A 191 -7.62 12.43 -7.77
CA ALA A 191 -7.10 12.14 -9.10
C ALA A 191 -6.81 10.64 -9.31
N LEU A 192 -6.31 9.95 -8.29
CA LEU A 192 -6.09 8.50 -8.32
C LEU A 192 -7.40 7.73 -8.42
N GLY A 193 -8.39 8.07 -7.60
CA GLY A 193 -9.70 7.45 -7.64
C GLY A 193 -10.39 7.66 -9.00
N ASP A 194 -10.24 8.84 -9.60
CA ASP A 194 -10.79 9.15 -10.92
C ASP A 194 -10.09 8.35 -12.02
N ALA A 195 -8.76 8.24 -11.94
CA ALA A 195 -7.98 7.42 -12.86
C ALA A 195 -8.36 5.93 -12.79
N LEU A 196 -8.63 5.42 -11.59
CA LEU A 196 -9.06 4.05 -11.33
C LEU A 196 -10.58 3.85 -11.51
N LYS A 197 -11.33 4.90 -11.91
CA LYS A 197 -12.81 4.92 -12.02
C LYS A 197 -13.53 4.34 -10.80
N ILE A 198 -13.00 4.60 -9.60
CA ILE A 198 -13.63 4.17 -8.35
C ILE A 198 -14.78 5.14 -8.04
N PRO A 199 -16.02 4.69 -7.80
CA PRO A 199 -17.12 5.58 -7.43
C PRO A 199 -16.82 6.36 -6.15
N GLN A 200 -17.27 7.62 -6.07
CA GLN A 200 -17.05 8.49 -4.90
C GLN A 200 -17.53 7.83 -3.59
N GLU A 201 -18.70 7.19 -3.62
CA GLU A 201 -19.25 6.46 -2.47
C GLU A 201 -18.34 5.33 -1.93
N VAL A 202 -17.52 4.74 -2.79
CA VAL A 202 -16.54 3.72 -2.39
C VAL A 202 -15.31 4.38 -1.79
N ARG A 203 -14.87 5.50 -2.38
CA ARG A 203 -13.75 6.30 -1.87
C ARG A 203 -14.02 6.80 -0.46
N ASP A 204 -15.15 7.49 -0.28
CA ASP A 204 -15.58 8.01 1.03
C ASP A 204 -15.70 6.89 2.08
N GLY A 205 -16.23 5.73 1.67
CA GLY A 205 -16.36 4.57 2.55
C GLY A 205 -15.01 3.98 3.00
N ILE A 206 -14.02 3.91 2.10
CA ILE A 206 -12.66 3.47 2.42
C ILE A 206 -11.96 4.47 3.36
N GLU A 207 -12.09 5.76 3.06
CA GLU A 207 -11.47 6.83 3.84
C GLU A 207 -12.04 6.89 5.25
N GLN A 208 -13.37 6.78 5.41
CA GLN A 208 -14.01 6.74 6.71
C GLN A 208 -13.58 5.52 7.53
N ASP A 209 -13.51 4.33 6.92
CA ASP A 209 -13.08 3.11 7.60
C ASP A 209 -11.63 3.24 8.09
N LEU A 210 -10.72 3.72 7.23
CA LEU A 210 -9.33 3.97 7.59
C LEU A 210 -9.21 5.05 8.67
N GLN A 211 -9.99 6.13 8.59
CA GLN A 211 -9.97 7.20 9.59
C GLN A 211 -10.45 6.70 10.96
N GLN A 212 -11.51 5.89 11.00
CA GLN A 212 -11.97 5.24 12.24
C GLN A 212 -10.90 4.32 12.82
N GLN A 213 -10.21 3.54 11.97
CA GLN A 213 -9.12 2.68 12.40
C GLN A 213 -7.92 3.49 12.92
N LYS A 214 -7.56 4.61 12.28
CA LYS A 214 -6.52 5.53 12.76
C LYS A 214 -6.88 6.12 14.12
N GLN A 215 -8.14 6.50 14.35
CA GLN A 215 -8.61 7.04 15.63
C GLN A 215 -8.70 5.98 16.74
N ALA A 216 -9.00 4.72 16.38
CA ALA A 216 -9.05 3.60 17.32
C ALA A 216 -7.65 3.14 17.79
N LEU A 217 -6.58 3.61 17.14
CA LEU A 217 -5.20 3.34 17.53
C LEU A 217 -4.73 4.43 18.52
N PRO A 218 -4.48 4.10 19.80
CA PRO A 218 -3.98 5.09 20.75
C PRO A 218 -2.61 5.61 20.27
N GLY A 219 -2.40 6.93 20.38
CA GLY A 219 -1.16 7.66 20.03
C GLY A 219 0.10 7.05 20.63
#